data_AF-A0A3E2CSY9-F1
#
_entry.id   AF-A0A3E2CSY9-F1
#
_cell.length_a   1.000
_cell.length_b   1.000
_cell.length_c   1.000
_cell.angle_alpha   90.00
_cell.angle_beta   90.00
_cell.angle_gamma   90.00
#
_symmetry.space_group_name_H-M   'P 1'
#
loop_
_entity.id
_entity.type
_entity.pdbx_description
1 polymer ?
#
loop_
_entity_poly.entity_id
_entity_poly.type
_entity_poly.pdbx_seq_one_letter_code
_entity_poly.pdbx_strand_id
1 'polypeptide(L)'
;VRLSAEQIQHAADIYHTWQSEGTDGNNYAIPELYRSVGMTEIESKGWALTPSKYIEFIDHDLDIDYDKEMARIQAEMKDLLHEEKESQKMLEDAFRGIGYGIE
;
A
#
# COMPACT_ATOMS: atom_id res chain seq x y z
N VAL A 1 18.56 11.44 4.96
CA VAL A 1 17.11 11.69 4.90
C VAL A 1 16.79 12.79 5.91
N ARG A 2 16.10 13.86 5.52
CA ARG A 2 15.70 14.96 6.42
C ARG A 2 14.18 14.95 6.53
N LEU A 3 13.66 14.99 7.75
CA LEU A 3 12.22 15.10 7.96
C LEU A 3 11.74 16.48 7.54
N SER A 4 10.57 16.54 6.92
CA SER A 4 9.89 17.80 6.64
C SER A 4 9.40 18.44 7.94
N ALA A 5 9.12 19.75 7.92
CA ALA A 5 8.54 20.44 9.07
C ALA A 5 7.19 19.81 9.48
N GLU A 6 6.39 19.38 8.51
CA GLU A 6 5.11 18.69 8.73
C GLU A 6 5.28 17.35 9.47
N GLN A 7 6.29 16.56 9.08
CA GLN A 7 6.59 15.28 9.74
C GLN A 7 7.04 15.49 11.19
N ILE A 8 7.85 16.52 11.44
CA ILE A 8 8.30 16.88 12.78
C ILE A 8 7.13 17.35 13.63
N GLN A 9 6.26 18.20 13.08
CA GLN A 9 5.07 18.69 13.76
C GLN A 9 4.14 17.54 14.13
N HIS A 10 3.87 16.64 13.19
CA HIS A 10 3.01 15.48 13.44
C HIS A 10 3.56 14.59 14.57
N ALA A 11 4.86 14.31 14.59
CA ALA A 11 5.49 13.55 15.66
C ALA A 11 5.39 14.27 17.03
N ALA A 12 5.54 15.59 17.05
CA ALA A 12 5.39 16.38 18.27
C ALA A 12 3.95 16.38 18.77
N ASP A 13 2.97 16.49 17.87
CA ASP A 13 1.55 16.50 18.20
C ASP A 13 1.11 15.17 18.83
N ILE A 14 1.61 14.04 18.34
CA ILE A 14 1.39 12.71 18.94
C ILE A 14 1.85 12.70 20.41
N TYR A 15 3.07 13.16 20.66
CA TYR A 15 3.62 13.20 22.01
C TYR A 15 2.83 14.13 22.94
N HIS A 16 2.50 15.34 22.48
CA HIS A 16 1.78 16.31 23.31
C HIS A 16 0.31 15.90 23.55
N THR A 17 -0.32 15.24 22.57
CA THR A 17 -1.66 14.67 22.73
C THR A 17 -1.65 13.56 23.78
N TRP A 18 -0.65 12.69 23.76
CA TRP A 18 -0.47 11.66 24.79
C TRP A 18 -0.35 12.25 26.21
N GLN A 19 0.34 13.39 26.36
CA GLN A 19 0.50 14.07 27.65
C GLN A 19 -0.72 14.90 28.10
N SER A 20 -1.66 15.15 27.19
CA SER A 20 -2.80 16.03 27.47
C SER A 20 -3.78 15.39 28.44
N GLU A 21 -4.35 16.22 29.32
CA GLU A 21 -5.38 15.76 30.26
C GLU A 21 -6.61 15.27 29.49
N GLY A 22 -7.13 14.10 29.88
CA GLY A 22 -8.26 13.45 29.22
C GLY A 22 -7.89 12.44 28.13
N THR A 23 -6.61 12.34 27.76
CA THR A 23 -6.14 11.27 26.88
C THR A 23 -6.00 9.96 27.67
N ASP A 24 -6.59 8.89 27.15
CA ASP A 24 -6.40 7.55 27.71
C ASP A 24 -5.03 7.00 27.33
N GLY A 25 -4.05 7.26 28.20
CA GLY A 25 -2.68 6.78 28.03
C GLY A 25 -2.56 5.26 27.98
N ASN A 26 -3.52 4.47 28.48
CA ASN A 26 -3.42 3.01 28.42
C ASN A 26 -3.77 2.45 27.04
N ASN A 27 -4.62 3.15 26.29
CA ASN A 27 -5.09 2.75 24.97
C ASN A 27 -4.56 3.66 23.85
N TYR A 28 -3.62 4.55 24.15
CA TYR A 28 -3.04 5.46 23.17
C TYR A 28 -2.10 4.72 22.21
N ALA A 29 -2.65 4.22 21.10
CA ALA A 29 -1.93 3.42 20.13
C ALA A 29 -2.47 3.61 18.71
N ILE A 30 -1.57 3.60 17.74
CA ILE A 30 -1.85 3.43 16.32
C ILE A 30 -0.86 2.40 15.78
N PRO A 31 -1.33 1.28 15.19
CA PRO A 31 -0.46 0.29 14.57
C PRO A 31 0.52 0.94 13.59
N GLU A 32 1.73 0.39 13.51
CA GLU A 32 2.85 0.87 12.67
C GLU A 32 3.38 2.27 12.98
N LEU A 33 2.78 3.01 13.93
CA LEU A 33 3.15 4.40 14.20
C LEU A 33 3.58 4.64 15.67
N TYR A 34 2.70 4.41 16.64
CA TYR A 34 3.00 4.64 18.05
C TYR A 34 2.16 3.79 18.99
N ARG A 35 2.64 3.59 20.22
CA ARG A 35 1.87 2.97 21.31
C ARG A 35 2.41 3.40 22.66
N SER A 36 1.51 3.71 23.59
CA SER A 36 1.86 3.89 24.99
C SER A 36 1.86 2.55 25.73
N VAL A 37 2.87 2.36 26.58
CA VAL A 37 3.10 1.10 27.31
C VAL A 37 3.48 1.39 28.75
N GLY A 38 2.92 0.60 29.67
CA GLY A 38 3.21 0.70 31.09
C GLY A 38 4.51 0.02 31.50
N MET A 39 5.06 0.40 32.66
CA MET A 39 6.32 -0.14 33.17
C MET A 39 6.30 -1.65 33.37
N THR A 40 5.16 -2.22 33.80
CA THR A 40 4.99 -3.67 33.99
C THR A 40 5.14 -4.45 32.69
N GLU A 41 4.66 -3.90 31.57
CA GLU A 41 4.83 -4.53 30.25
C GLU A 41 6.30 -4.49 29.82
N ILE A 42 6.98 -3.35 30.02
CA ILE A 42 8.41 -3.19 29.72
C ILE A 42 9.25 -4.18 30.52
N GLU A 43 8.97 -4.34 31.81
CA GLU A 43 9.65 -5.28 32.69
C GLU A 43 9.49 -6.72 32.20
N SER A 44 8.26 -7.14 31.86
CA SER A 44 7.98 -8.49 31.35
C SER A 44 8.70 -8.81 30.03
N LYS A 45 9.05 -7.79 29.24
CA LYS A 45 9.80 -7.92 27.98
C LYS A 45 11.31 -7.72 28.16
N GLY A 46 11.78 -7.71 29.40
CA GLY A 46 13.20 -7.64 29.76
C GLY A 46 13.81 -6.27 29.48
N TRP A 47 13.05 -5.19 29.67
CA TRP A 47 13.52 -3.80 29.47
C TRP A 47 13.94 -3.47 28.03
N ALA A 48 13.59 -4.31 27.06
CA ALA A 48 13.85 -4.05 25.66
C ALA A 48 12.90 -2.96 25.16
N LEU A 49 13.41 -1.83 24.64
CA LEU A 49 12.60 -0.72 24.12
C LEU A 49 12.46 -0.73 22.59
N THR A 50 12.70 -1.89 21.97
CA THR A 50 12.56 -2.04 20.51
C THR A 50 11.10 -1.91 20.08
N PRO A 51 10.76 -0.98 19.17
CA PRO A 51 9.36 -0.70 18.80
C PRO A 51 8.58 -1.91 18.31
N SER A 52 9.23 -2.83 17.59
CA SER A 52 8.63 -4.08 17.08
C SER A 52 8.05 -4.99 18.15
N LYS A 53 8.45 -4.82 19.41
CA LYS A 53 7.88 -5.59 20.53
C LYS A 53 6.58 -5.01 21.05
N TYR A 54 6.23 -3.78 20.69
CA TYR A 54 5.11 -3.05 21.29
C TYR A 54 4.11 -2.55 20.25
N ILE A 55 4.59 -2.03 19.12
CA ILE A 55 3.75 -1.51 18.06
C ILE A 55 3.28 -2.67 17.19
N GLU A 56 1.97 -2.79 17.03
CA GLU A 56 1.36 -3.78 16.15
C GLU A 56 1.73 -3.46 14.70
N PHE A 57 2.13 -4.49 13.95
CA PHE A 57 2.36 -4.39 12.52
C PHE A 57 1.14 -5.00 11.83
N ILE A 58 0.50 -4.23 10.96
CA ILE A 58 -0.65 -4.72 10.22
C ILE A 58 -0.12 -5.45 8.99
N ASP A 59 -0.65 -6.65 8.74
CA ASP A 59 -0.39 -7.32 7.47
C ASP A 59 -1.23 -6.64 6.36
N HIS A 60 -0.59 -5.74 5.62
CA HIS A 60 -1.21 -5.05 4.47
C HIS A 60 -1.33 -5.95 3.24
N ASP A 61 -0.78 -7.17 3.25
CA ASP A 61 -0.88 -8.10 2.11
C ASP A 61 -2.25 -8.80 2.00
N LEU A 62 -3.20 -8.49 2.89
CA LEU A 62 -4.52 -9.14 2.98
C LEU A 62 -5.72 -8.32 2.46
N ASP A 63 -5.53 -7.28 1.63
CA ASP A 63 -6.66 -6.54 1.04
C ASP A 63 -6.53 -6.24 -0.47
N ILE A 64 -5.66 -6.97 -1.18
CA ILE A 64 -5.78 -7.08 -2.64
C ILE A 64 -6.66 -8.30 -2.91
N ASP A 65 -7.89 -8.07 -3.35
CA ASP A 65 -8.71 -9.11 -3.98
C ASP A 65 -8.06 -9.49 -5.31
N TYR A 66 -7.08 -10.39 -5.22
CA TYR A 66 -6.30 -10.87 -6.35
C TYR A 66 -7.18 -11.45 -7.45
N ASP A 67 -8.31 -12.08 -7.09
CA ASP A 67 -9.26 -12.62 -8.05
C ASP A 67 -9.93 -11.50 -8.85
N LYS A 68 -10.35 -10.42 -8.18
CA LYS A 68 -10.91 -9.24 -8.84
C LYS A 68 -9.89 -8.50 -9.71
N GLU A 69 -8.67 -8.33 -9.24
CA GLU A 69 -7.63 -7.62 -9.99
C GLU A 69 -7.15 -8.44 -11.20
N MET A 70 -7.01 -9.76 -11.05
CA MET A 70 -6.69 -10.66 -12.16
C MET A 70 -7.83 -10.74 -13.18
N ALA A 71 -9.10 -10.74 -12.73
CA ALA A 71 -10.24 -10.68 -13.63
C ALA A 71 -10.27 -9.37 -14.46
N ARG A 72 -9.92 -8.23 -13.83
CA ARG A 72 -9.78 -6.93 -14.51
C ARG A 72 -8.68 -6.97 -15.56
N ILE A 73 -7.49 -7.45 -15.19
CA ILE A 73 -6.33 -7.56 -16.10
C ILE A 73 -6.64 -8.51 -17.27
N GLN A 74 -7.33 -9.63 -17.01
CA GLN A 74 -7.71 -10.59 -18.04
C GLN A 74 -8.67 -9.97 -19.07
N ALA A 75 -9.65 -9.17 -18.62
CA ALA A 75 -10.56 -8.46 -19.51
C ALA A 75 -9.80 -7.45 -20.39
N GLU A 76 -8.95 -6.63 -19.77
CA GLU A 76 -8.13 -5.64 -20.46
C GLU A 76 -7.19 -6.27 -21.50
N MET A 77 -6.54 -7.39 -21.15
CA MET A 77 -5.67 -8.12 -22.08
C MET A 77 -6.45 -8.74 -23.25
N LYS A 78 -7.70 -9.18 -23.02
CA LYS A 78 -8.55 -9.72 -24.08
C LYS A 78 -8.96 -8.64 -25.08
N ASP A 79 -9.28 -7.45 -24.59
CA ASP A 79 -9.65 -6.31 -25.42
C ASP A 79 -8.45 -5.83 -26.24
N LEU A 80 -7.27 -5.72 -25.64
CA LEU A 80 -6.03 -5.38 -26.35
C LEU A 80 -5.69 -6.39 -27.46
N LEU A 81 -5.84 -7.69 -27.19
CA LEU A 81 -5.62 -8.74 -28.21
C LEU A 81 -6.66 -8.69 -29.34
N HIS A 82 -7.86 -8.21 -29.05
CA HIS A 82 -8.88 -8.01 -30.08
C HIS A 82 -8.51 -6.83 -30.99
N GLU A 83 -8.16 -5.68 -30.39
CA GLU A 83 -7.71 -4.49 -31.14
C GLU A 83 -6.45 -4.78 -31.96
N GLU A 84 -5.50 -5.53 -31.42
CA GLU A 84 -4.29 -5.91 -32.15
C GLU A 84 -4.63 -6.71 -33.41
N LYS A 85 -5.52 -7.71 -33.30
CA LYS A 85 -5.96 -8.52 -34.44
C LYS A 85 -6.70 -7.69 -35.49
N GLU A 86 -7.54 -6.75 -35.07
CA GLU A 86 -8.21 -5.85 -36.00
C GLU A 86 -7.20 -4.94 -36.71
N SER A 87 -6.23 -4.40 -35.99
CA SER A 87 -5.15 -3.58 -36.53
C SER A 87 -4.27 -4.37 -37.52
N GLN A 88 -3.90 -5.61 -37.19
CA GLN A 88 -3.17 -6.50 -38.09
C GLN A 88 -3.97 -6.77 -39.36
N LYS A 89 -5.26 -7.10 -39.24
CA LYS A 89 -6.13 -7.33 -40.40
C LYS A 89 -6.26 -6.08 -41.28
N MET A 90 -6.42 -4.91 -40.68
CA MET A 90 -6.46 -3.64 -41.42
C MET A 90 -5.15 -3.38 -42.16
N LEU A 91 -4.00 -3.68 -41.55
CA LEU A 91 -2.69 -3.57 -42.19
C LEU A 91 -2.56 -4.55 -43.36
N GLU A 92 -2.93 -5.82 -43.17
CA GLU A 92 -2.93 -6.83 -44.25
C GLU A 92 -3.83 -6.44 -45.42
N ASP A 93 -5.05 -5.96 -45.14
CA ASP A 93 -5.99 -5.49 -46.15
C ASP A 93 -5.46 -4.24 -46.88
N ALA A 94 -4.78 -3.33 -46.18
CA ALA A 94 -4.13 -2.18 -46.78
C ALA A 94 -2.97 -2.59 -47.70
N PHE A 95 -2.09 -3.50 -47.26
CA PHE A 95 -1.01 -4.04 -48.08
C PHE A 95 -1.52 -4.79 -49.32
N ARG A 96 -2.62 -5.54 -49.18
CA ARG A 96 -3.32 -6.18 -50.30
C ARG A 96 -3.90 -5.16 -51.28
N GLY A 97 -4.49 -4.07 -50.79
CA GLY A 97 -5.07 -2.99 -51.61
C GLY A 97 -4.06 -2.22 -52.45
N ILE A 98 -2.79 -2.15 -52.01
CA ILE A 98 -1.69 -1.55 -52.77
C ILE A 98 -0.87 -2.55 -53.60
N GLY A 99 -1.30 -3.82 -53.65
CA GLY A 99 -0.68 -4.85 -54.51
C GLY A 99 0.53 -5.58 -53.92
N TYR A 100 0.78 -5.45 -52.61
CA TYR A 100 1.91 -6.07 -51.89
C TYR A 100 1.42 -6.95 -50.73
N GLY A 101 0.43 -7.82 -50.98
CA GLY A 101 -0.09 -8.72 -49.96
C GLY A 101 1.01 -9.60 -49.35
N ILE A 102 0.99 -9.74 -48.03
CA ILE A 102 1.91 -10.56 -47.25
C ILE A 102 1.07 -11.77 -46.78
N GLU A 103 1.37 -12.97 -47.30
CA GLU A 103 0.76 -14.24 -46.82
C GLU A 103 1.46 -14.75 -45.56
#